data_AF-A0A3D0GBL3-F1
#
_entry.id   AF-A0A3D0GBL3-F1
#
_cell.length_a   1.000
_cell.length_b   1.000
_cell.length_c   1.000
_cell.angle_alpha   90.00
_cell.angle_beta   90.00
_cell.angle_gamma   90.00
#
_symmetry.space_group_name_H-M   'P 1'
#
loop_
_entity.id
_entity.type
_entity.pdbx_description
1 polymer ?
#
loop_
_entity_poly.entity_id
_entity_poly.type
_entity_poly.pdbx_seq_one_letter_code
_entity_poly.pdbx_strand_id
1 'polypeptide(L)'
;PYNTDHMNTTQFALETRMMAQAWGHNPGEKVLGAPQLYLFEPHQTEQMQWKPNIFLDISDVWDRKWAAIQCMQGQEHLWHFYENVAENRGNHFRRNSGGQAGGKAATHAEGFEAIFPRTVDELD
;
A
#
# COMPACT_ATOMS: atom_id res chain seq x y z
N PRO A 1 -10.89 5.77 13.97
CA PRO A 1 -9.90 6.30 13.00
C PRO A 1 -9.54 7.74 13.38
N TYR A 2 -8.28 8.15 13.23
CA TYR A 2 -7.87 9.55 13.50
C TYR A 2 -8.41 10.54 12.45
N ASN A 3 -8.70 10.03 11.25
CA ASN A 3 -9.33 10.79 10.18
C ASN A 3 -10.41 9.93 9.53
N THR A 4 -11.66 10.37 9.59
CA THR A 4 -12.82 9.66 9.02
C THR A 4 -12.80 9.65 7.49
N ASP A 5 -12.23 10.68 6.87
CA ASP A 5 -12.20 10.80 5.41
C ASP A 5 -11.37 9.70 4.75
N HIS A 6 -10.34 9.18 5.44
CA HIS A 6 -9.56 8.04 4.96
C HIS A 6 -10.42 6.77 4.87
N MET A 7 -11.28 6.54 5.86
CA MET A 7 -12.19 5.39 5.86
C MET A 7 -13.29 5.54 4.81
N ASN A 8 -13.87 6.75 4.71
CA ASN A 8 -14.87 7.06 3.70
C ASN A 8 -14.31 6.87 2.28
N THR A 9 -13.06 7.28 2.05
CA THR A 9 -12.37 7.07 0.76
C THR A 9 -12.19 5.59 0.44
N THR A 10 -11.86 4.77 1.45
CA THR A 10 -11.74 3.32 1.29
C THR A 10 -13.06 2.69 0.90
N GLN A 11 -14.14 3.07 1.58
CA GLN A 11 -15.50 2.62 1.26
C GLN A 11 -15.91 3.04 -0.15
N PHE A 12 -15.68 4.30 -0.52
CA PHE A 12 -15.99 4.82 -1.85
C PHE A 12 -15.26 4.04 -2.96
N ALA A 13 -13.97 3.74 -2.77
CA ALA A 13 -13.19 2.96 -3.73
C ALA A 13 -13.73 1.52 -3.88
N LEU A 14 -14.13 0.88 -2.77
CA LEU A 14 -14.73 -0.46 -2.79
C LEU A 14 -16.08 -0.47 -3.51
N GLU A 15 -16.96 0.47 -3.19
CA GLU A 15 -18.29 0.58 -3.82
C GLU A 15 -18.17 0.88 -5.31
N THR A 16 -17.27 1.80 -5.70
CA THR A 16 -17.01 2.10 -7.11
C THR A 16 -16.53 0.86 -7.86
N ARG A 17 -15.61 0.09 -7.27
CA ARG A 17 -15.16 -1.19 -7.85
C ARG A 17 -16.32 -2.18 -8.01
N MET A 18 -17.16 -2.34 -7.00
CA MET A 18 -18.32 -3.24 -7.04
C MET A 18 -19.32 -2.86 -8.13
N MET A 19 -19.63 -1.56 -8.25
CA MET A 19 -20.55 -1.05 -9.26
C MET A 19 -19.99 -1.24 -10.67
N ALA A 20 -18.69 -0.95 -10.88
CA ALA A 20 -18.02 -1.15 -12.16
C ALA A 20 -17.91 -2.63 -12.60
N GLN A 21 -18.09 -3.57 -11.67
CA GLN A 21 -18.14 -5.01 -11.92
C GLN A 21 -19.56 -5.51 -12.24
N ALA A 22 -20.60 -4.71 -12.01
CA ALA A 22 -21.97 -5.14 -12.14
C ALA A 22 -22.42 -5.11 -13.62
N TRP A 23 -22.69 -6.28 -14.19
CA TRP A 23 -23.12 -6.42 -15.59
C TRP A 23 -24.45 -5.73 -15.89
N GLY A 24 -25.31 -5.58 -14.87
CA GLY A 24 -26.59 -4.89 -14.96
C GLY A 24 -26.50 -3.37 -14.79
N HIS A 25 -25.34 -2.85 -14.38
CA HIS A 25 -25.09 -1.41 -14.30
C HIS A 25 -24.53 -0.94 -15.66
N ASN A 26 -25.29 -0.12 -16.39
CA ASN A 26 -25.03 0.28 -17.78
C ASN A 26 -24.77 -0.90 -18.74
N PRO A 27 -25.80 -1.71 -19.07
CA PRO A 27 -25.65 -2.86 -19.95
C PRO A 27 -25.01 -2.49 -21.31
N GLY A 28 -24.03 -3.27 -21.73
CA GLY A 28 -23.27 -3.07 -22.97
C GLY A 28 -21.93 -2.36 -22.80
N GLU A 29 -21.66 -1.78 -21.63
CA GLU A 29 -20.35 -1.21 -21.30
C GLU A 29 -19.33 -2.28 -20.93
N LYS A 30 -18.04 -1.90 -20.98
CA LYS A 30 -16.94 -2.77 -20.55
C LYS A 30 -16.93 -2.88 -19.03
N VAL A 31 -17.28 -4.06 -18.53
CA VAL A 31 -17.25 -4.39 -17.10
C VAL A 31 -15.81 -4.52 -16.60
N LEU A 32 -15.55 -4.03 -15.39
CA LEU A 32 -14.29 -4.21 -14.68
C LEU A 32 -14.12 -5.69 -14.26
N GLY A 33 -12.91 -6.23 -14.38
CA GLY A 33 -12.57 -7.52 -13.78
C GLY A 33 -12.52 -7.45 -12.26
N ALA A 34 -11.75 -8.33 -11.61
CA ALA A 34 -11.53 -8.30 -10.16
C ALA A 34 -10.12 -7.80 -9.78
N PRO A 35 -9.77 -6.53 -10.04
CA PRO A 35 -8.46 -6.02 -9.64
C PRO A 35 -8.31 -6.11 -8.12
N GLN A 36 -7.07 -6.33 -7.67
CA GLN A 36 -6.73 -6.28 -6.26
C GLN A 36 -6.89 -4.85 -5.73
N LEU A 37 -7.20 -4.74 -4.44
CA LEU A 37 -7.27 -3.48 -3.72
C LEU A 37 -6.40 -3.61 -2.48
N TYR A 38 -5.52 -2.64 -2.29
CA TYR A 38 -4.53 -2.60 -1.24
C TYR A 38 -4.70 -1.34 -0.41
N LEU A 39 -4.72 -1.48 0.92
CA LEU A 39 -4.65 -0.37 1.85
C LEU A 39 -3.18 -0.03 2.10
N PHE A 40 -2.75 1.18 1.73
CA PHE A 40 -1.43 1.69 2.10
C PHE A 40 -1.37 2.08 3.58
N GLU A 41 -0.16 2.15 4.12
CA GLU A 41 0.11 2.35 5.55
C GLU A 41 -0.48 3.66 6.10
N PRO A 42 -1.33 3.62 7.15
CA PRO A 42 -1.86 4.82 7.78
C PRO A 42 -0.87 5.43 8.78
N HIS A 43 -1.09 6.70 9.13
CA HIS A 43 -0.19 7.46 10.01
C HIS A 43 0.01 6.83 11.41
N GLN A 44 -1.03 6.18 11.97
CA GLN A 44 -0.93 5.43 13.22
C GLN A 44 -1.33 3.97 12.99
N THR A 45 -0.37 3.22 12.44
CA THR A 45 -0.50 1.81 12.00
C THR A 45 -1.29 0.95 12.98
N GLU A 46 -0.82 0.84 14.24
CA GLU A 46 -1.38 -0.08 15.22
C GLU A 46 -2.77 0.35 15.70
N GLN A 47 -3.00 1.66 15.84
CA GLN A 47 -4.29 2.20 16.28
C GLN A 47 -5.39 2.01 15.21
N MET A 48 -4.98 1.95 13.95
CA MET A 48 -5.88 1.64 12.83
C MET A 48 -6.11 0.13 12.67
N GLN A 49 -5.46 -0.72 13.47
CA GLN A 49 -5.47 -2.18 13.35
C GLN A 49 -5.06 -2.66 11.95
N TRP A 50 -4.30 -1.83 11.23
CA TRP A 50 -3.80 -2.16 9.91
C TRP A 50 -2.60 -3.09 10.06
N LYS A 51 -2.57 -4.16 9.27
CA LYS A 51 -1.51 -5.17 9.34
C LYS A 51 -0.97 -5.45 7.93
N PRO A 52 0.29 -5.08 7.63
CA PRO A 52 0.83 -5.31 6.29
C PRO A 52 0.93 -6.81 6.03
N ASN A 53 0.41 -7.24 4.89
CA ASN A 53 0.61 -8.58 4.34
C ASN A 53 1.41 -8.56 3.03
N ILE A 54 1.89 -7.38 2.64
CA ILE A 54 2.73 -7.14 1.46
C ILE A 54 3.75 -6.07 1.82
N PHE A 55 5.02 -6.33 1.49
CA PHE A 55 6.03 -5.28 1.41
C PHE A 55 6.53 -5.16 -0.04
N LEU A 56 6.53 -3.95 -0.57
CA LEU A 56 7.06 -3.62 -1.88
C LEU A 56 8.41 -2.93 -1.69
N ASP A 57 9.49 -3.52 -2.22
CA ASP A 57 10.79 -2.86 -2.29
C ASP A 57 10.69 -1.65 -3.23
N ILE A 58 10.99 -0.47 -2.70
CA ILE A 58 10.98 0.79 -3.45
C ILE A 58 12.37 1.44 -3.50
N SER A 59 13.43 0.69 -3.18
CA SER A 59 14.81 1.19 -3.13
C SER A 59 15.23 1.89 -4.42
N ASP A 60 14.96 1.25 -5.57
CA ASP A 60 15.36 1.77 -6.90
C ASP A 60 14.60 3.03 -7.32
N VAL A 61 13.50 3.37 -6.64
CA VAL A 61 12.65 4.53 -6.95
C VAL A 61 12.50 5.49 -5.77
N TRP A 62 13.27 5.30 -4.70
CA TRP A 62 13.18 6.10 -3.48
C TRP A 62 13.33 7.59 -3.76
N ASP A 63 14.34 7.99 -4.54
CA ASP A 63 14.59 9.40 -4.86
C ASP A 63 13.40 10.08 -5.52
N ARG A 64 12.62 9.34 -6.32
CA ARG A 64 11.39 9.86 -6.95
C ARG A 64 10.28 10.10 -5.92
N LYS A 65 10.12 9.18 -4.97
CA LYS A 65 9.17 9.35 -3.86
C LYS A 65 9.59 10.48 -2.93
N TRP A 66 10.88 10.57 -2.60
CA TRP A 66 11.43 11.63 -1.78
C TRP A 66 11.21 13.01 -2.40
N ALA A 67 11.53 13.17 -3.68
CA ALA A 67 11.26 14.42 -4.40
C ALA A 67 9.78 14.80 -4.40
N ALA A 68 8.87 13.83 -4.57
CA ALA A 68 7.42 14.06 -4.52
C ALA A 68 6.94 14.48 -3.12
N ILE A 69 7.50 13.88 -2.05
CA ILE A 69 7.22 14.27 -0.67
C ILE A 69 7.64 15.72 -0.41
N GLN A 70 8.83 16.11 -0.88
CA GLN A 70 9.37 17.45 -0.72
C GLN A 70 8.57 18.54 -1.45
N CYS A 71 7.70 18.18 -2.39
CA CYS A 71 6.74 19.11 -2.97
C CYS A 71 5.66 19.57 -1.96
N MET A 72 5.46 18.84 -0.85
CA MET A 72 4.48 19.18 0.20
C MET A 72 5.06 20.22 1.17
N GLN A 73 5.32 21.43 0.67
CA GLN A 73 5.87 22.55 1.45
C GLN A 73 4.98 22.90 2.66
N GLY A 74 5.60 23.19 3.81
CA GLY A 74 4.90 23.44 5.08
C GLY A 74 4.56 22.19 5.88
N GLN A 75 4.97 21.01 5.41
CA GLN A 75 4.77 19.72 6.08
C GLN A 75 6.10 18.97 6.29
N GLU A 76 7.20 19.70 6.50
CA GLU A 76 8.56 19.15 6.56
C GLU A 76 8.73 18.07 7.64
N HIS A 77 8.01 18.21 8.76
CA HIS A 77 7.96 17.19 9.81
C HIS A 77 7.40 15.85 9.32
N LEU A 78 6.45 15.88 8.36
CA LEU A 78 5.92 14.67 7.74
C LEU A 78 6.88 14.06 6.73
N TRP A 79 7.80 14.83 6.15
CA TRP A 79 8.77 14.30 5.20
C TRP A 79 9.65 13.26 5.87
N HIS A 80 10.26 13.65 6.99
CA HIS A 80 11.10 12.76 7.80
C HIS A 80 10.28 11.64 8.46
N PHE A 81 9.03 11.89 8.81
CA PHE A 81 8.14 10.82 9.26
C PHE A 81 8.02 9.71 8.20
N TYR A 82 7.73 10.08 6.94
CA TYR A 82 7.53 9.10 5.87
C TYR A 82 8.85 8.48 5.33
N GLU A 83 9.98 9.17 5.50
CA GLU A 83 11.33 8.60 5.36
C GLU A 83 11.55 7.47 6.38
N ASN A 84 11.35 7.75 7.66
CA ASN A 84 11.49 6.75 8.73
C ASN A 84 10.57 5.54 8.52
N VAL A 85 9.33 5.77 8.07
CA VAL A 85 8.39 4.69 7.74
C VAL A 85 8.96 3.80 6.63
N ALA A 86 9.45 4.40 5.54
CA ALA A 86 9.96 3.66 4.40
C ALA A 86 11.22 2.85 4.74
N GLU A 87 12.15 3.42 5.53
CA GLU A 87 13.34 2.71 6.03
C GLU A 87 12.96 1.55 6.96
N ASN A 88 12.00 1.77 7.87
CA ASN A 88 11.53 0.73 8.79
C ASN A 88 10.86 -0.43 8.03
N ARG A 89 10.07 -0.13 7.00
CA ARG A 89 9.50 -1.17 6.14
C ARG A 89 10.57 -1.85 5.30
N GLY A 90 11.62 -1.13 4.89
CA GLY A 90 12.83 -1.71 4.30
C GLY A 90 13.46 -2.77 5.21
N ASN A 91 13.59 -2.51 6.51
CA ASN A 91 14.03 -3.50 7.48
C ASN A 91 13.12 -4.74 7.52
N HIS A 92 11.80 -4.53 7.59
CA HIS A 92 10.85 -5.64 7.57
C HIS A 92 10.95 -6.47 6.28
N PHE A 93 11.08 -5.82 5.12
CA PHE A 93 11.28 -6.49 3.84
C PHE A 93 12.57 -7.33 3.85
N ARG A 94 13.71 -6.77 4.28
CA ARG A 94 14.98 -7.51 4.38
C ARG A 94 14.83 -8.74 5.27
N ARG A 95 14.15 -8.60 6.42
CA ARG A 95 13.93 -9.72 7.35
C ARG A 95 13.06 -10.82 6.76
N ASN A 96 12.03 -10.47 6.00
CA ASN A 96 11.06 -11.42 5.42
C ASN A 96 11.53 -12.00 4.07
N SER A 97 12.44 -11.34 3.37
CA SER A 97 13.00 -11.83 2.10
C SER A 97 14.18 -12.78 2.24
N GLY A 98 14.50 -13.23 3.47
CA GLY A 98 15.58 -14.17 3.75
C GLY A 98 16.71 -13.62 4.62
N GLY A 99 16.75 -12.30 4.87
CA GLY A 99 17.75 -11.67 5.74
C GLY A 99 19.18 -12.03 5.36
N GLN A 100 19.99 -12.44 6.35
CA GLN A 100 21.39 -12.85 6.13
C GLN A 100 21.53 -14.17 5.33
N ALA A 101 20.44 -14.92 5.10
CA ALA A 101 20.46 -16.17 4.34
C ALA A 101 20.32 -15.96 2.81
N GLY A 102 20.79 -14.82 2.30
CA GLY A 102 20.69 -14.46 0.87
C GLY A 102 19.45 -13.64 0.50
N GLY A 103 18.84 -12.96 1.47
CA GLY A 103 17.72 -12.06 1.21
C GLY A 103 18.12 -10.80 0.45
N LYS A 104 17.12 -10.08 -0.04
CA LYS A 104 17.31 -8.84 -0.81
C LYS A 104 17.65 -7.69 0.14
N ALA A 105 18.63 -6.87 -0.25
CA ALA A 105 19.10 -5.72 0.53
C ALA A 105 18.27 -4.45 0.29
N ALA A 106 16.94 -4.54 0.34
CA ALA A 106 16.04 -3.39 0.18
C ALA A 106 16.37 -2.32 1.22
N THR A 107 16.64 -1.07 0.83
CA THR A 107 16.88 0.06 1.73
C THR A 107 15.56 0.66 2.22
N HIS A 108 14.58 0.76 1.32
CA HIS A 108 13.26 1.34 1.55
C HIS A 108 12.18 0.37 1.05
N ALA A 109 11.05 0.30 1.76
CA ALA A 109 9.89 -0.42 1.30
C ALA A 109 8.59 0.32 1.64
N GLU A 110 7.50 -0.07 0.99
CA GLU A 110 6.13 0.30 1.38
C GLU A 110 5.38 -0.93 1.85
N GLY A 111 4.62 -0.77 2.94
CA GLY A 111 3.71 -1.81 3.43
C GLY A 111 2.31 -1.62 2.86
N PHE A 112 1.66 -2.73 2.50
CA PHE A 112 0.28 -2.78 2.05
C PHE A 112 -0.49 -3.92 2.74
N GLU A 113 -1.79 -3.70 2.91
CA GLU A 113 -2.75 -4.75 3.31
C GLU A 113 -3.72 -5.04 2.16
N ALA A 114 -3.70 -6.26 1.65
CA ALA A 114 -4.64 -6.74 0.65
C ALA A 114 -6.03 -6.97 1.24
N ILE A 115 -7.06 -6.41 0.60
CA ILE A 115 -8.47 -6.63 0.98
C ILE A 115 -8.99 -7.97 0.47
N PHE A 116 -8.56 -8.39 -0.72
CA PHE A 116 -9.04 -9.60 -1.37
C PHE A 116 -7.98 -10.70 -1.36
N PRO A 117 -8.38 -11.97 -1.33
CA PRO A 117 -7.45 -13.07 -1.52
C PRO A 117 -6.82 -13.00 -2.92
N ARG A 118 -5.61 -13.53 -3.05
CA ARG A 118 -4.97 -13.77 -4.34
C ARG A 118 -5.26 -15.20 -4.79
N THR A 119 -5.44 -15.38 -6.09
CA THR A 119 -5.50 -16.69 -6.74
C THR A 119 -4.11 -17.05 -7.25
N VAL A 120 -3.58 -18.20 -6.84
CA VAL A 120 -2.26 -18.70 -7.24
C VAL A 120 -2.36 -20.18 -7.55
N ASP A 121 -1.52 -20.66 -8.47
CA ASP A 121 -1.43 -22.09 -8.82
C ASP A 121 -0.37 -22.83 -7.97
N GLU A 122 0.55 -22.10 -7.34
CA GLU A 122 1.58 -22.62 -6.43
C GLU A 122 1.93 -21.60 -5.32
N LEU A 123 2.62 -22.06 -4.27
CA LEU A 123 3.11 -21.24 -3.16
C LEU A 123 4.64 -21.18 -3.19
N ASP A 124 5.19 -20.00 -2.93
CA ASP A 124 6.63 -19.74 -2.78
C ASP A 124 7.18 -20.22 -1.42
#